data_AF-A0A961HSZ4-F1
#
_entry.id   AF-A0A961HSZ4-F1
#
_cell.length_a   1.000
_cell.length_b   1.000
_cell.length_c   1.000
_cell.angle_alpha   90.00
_cell.angle_beta   90.00
_cell.angle_gamma   90.00
#
_symmetry.space_group_name_H-M   'P 1'
#
loop_
_entity.id
_entity.type
_entity.pdbx_description
1 polymer ?
#
loop_
_entity_poly.entity_id
_entity_poly.type
_entity_poly.pdbx_seq_one_letter_code
_entity_poly.pdbx_strand_id
1 'polypeptide(L)'
;MDWLHTINANYKWLRTLLALFISLVTLLPGLAFAESPAEEKIIEGKQQSPDEPALSVLMEWTSVRIAEGYVLQVADRQGTLLIDQSDLANPKLEIKLRPGQYKRRIGIINKFGKISFWSNWENFKVIKTREPVMRQLTLGDHTPGQSTTVIVDGDNLDEYTDFQANAGKKPVKIWRKRILNDGKVALDVDTSTVGDHAEIDIQAKNPGKDPDRVESALLIDGKNAEVGQPSFTRDWNLPDSYTWLVPGWDQFERGDTVKAYLISGGILAFSGASLYYANKANAVAAANESSTLNQLYSNPLIYSLIIPTLSSSNASVLSTTASLQYSDGVSQYNQYKNASYTAAGMALLIYAYHLWDVYDSDSPDGLAIMAEPRSLTGDPGAQFASLSGGNSPSAFSPEI
;
A
#
# COMPACT_ATOMS: atom_id res chain seq x y z
N MET A 1 41.96 -14.89 34.01
CA MET A 1 42.29 -14.01 32.86
C MET A 1 41.66 -14.60 31.59
N ASP A 2 40.40 -15.05 31.69
CA ASP A 2 39.86 -16.11 30.80
C ASP A 2 38.67 -15.69 29.94
N TRP A 3 38.19 -14.46 30.09
CA TRP A 3 36.99 -13.97 29.40
C TRP A 3 37.23 -13.61 27.92
N LEU A 4 38.48 -13.56 27.47
CA LEU A 4 38.84 -13.21 26.08
C LEU A 4 38.97 -14.43 25.15
N HIS A 5 39.04 -15.66 25.67
CA HIS A 5 39.14 -16.85 24.83
C HIS A 5 37.79 -17.35 24.30
N THR A 6 36.69 -17.09 25.00
CA THR A 6 35.34 -17.55 24.62
C THR A 6 34.76 -16.80 23.42
N ILE A 7 35.12 -15.52 23.24
CA ILE A 7 34.57 -14.66 22.17
C ILE A 7 35.06 -15.09 20.78
N ASN A 8 36.26 -15.67 20.66
CA ASN A 8 36.89 -15.97 19.38
C ASN A 8 36.39 -17.28 18.71
N ALA A 9 35.59 -18.09 19.42
CA ALA A 9 34.96 -19.29 18.85
C ALA A 9 33.72 -18.95 18.00
N ASN A 10 32.91 -18.00 18.46
CA ASN A 10 31.59 -17.71 17.89
C ASN A 10 31.58 -16.91 16.58
N TYR A 11 32.73 -16.44 16.08
CA TYR A 11 32.82 -15.70 14.80
C TYR A 11 33.37 -16.53 13.62
N LYS A 12 33.84 -17.77 13.85
CA LYS A 12 34.37 -18.59 12.75
C LYS A 12 33.29 -18.98 11.74
N TRP A 13 32.12 -19.44 12.19
CA TRP A 13 31.01 -19.84 11.32
C TRP A 13 30.44 -18.65 10.52
N LEU A 14 30.34 -17.48 11.16
CA LEU A 14 29.85 -16.24 10.54
C LEU A 14 30.74 -15.81 9.35
N ARG A 15 32.06 -15.95 9.48
CA ARG A 15 33.02 -15.66 8.40
C ARG A 15 32.90 -16.66 7.24
N THR A 16 32.62 -17.93 7.51
CA THR A 16 32.41 -18.94 6.46
C THR A 16 31.12 -18.68 5.67
N LEU A 17 30.03 -18.29 6.34
CA LEU A 17 28.78 -17.91 5.69
C LEU A 17 28.93 -16.63 4.86
N LEU A 18 29.61 -15.60 5.38
CA LEU A 18 29.83 -14.36 4.64
C LEU A 18 30.66 -14.58 3.35
N ALA A 19 31.67 -15.46 3.41
CA ALA A 19 32.45 -15.84 2.23
C ALA A 19 31.62 -16.59 1.17
N LEU A 20 30.71 -17.47 1.60
CA LEU A 20 29.76 -18.15 0.72
C LEU A 20 28.77 -17.16 0.08
N PHE A 21 28.26 -16.20 0.86
CA PHE A 21 27.31 -15.19 0.38
C PHE A 21 27.93 -14.27 -0.68
N ILE A 22 29.14 -13.76 -0.45
CA ILE A 22 29.85 -12.88 -1.40
C ILE A 22 30.14 -13.60 -2.73
N SER A 23 30.43 -14.90 -2.70
CA SER A 23 30.69 -15.69 -3.92
C SER A 23 29.45 -15.97 -4.79
N LEU A 24 28.24 -15.83 -4.24
CA LEU A 24 26.98 -16.13 -4.93
C LEU A 24 26.36 -14.91 -5.64
N VAL A 25 26.66 -13.70 -5.16
CA VAL A 25 26.07 -12.44 -5.66
C VAL A 25 26.61 -12.01 -7.03
N THR A 26 27.79 -12.49 -7.45
CA THR A 26 28.47 -12.05 -8.69
C THR A 26 27.98 -12.70 -9.99
N LEU A 27 26.78 -13.32 -10.02
CA LEU A 27 26.32 -14.17 -11.13
C LEU A 27 24.95 -13.82 -11.75
N LEU A 28 24.36 -12.66 -11.44
CA LEU A 28 23.02 -12.28 -11.92
C LEU A 28 23.03 -11.14 -12.97
N PRO A 29 22.66 -11.40 -14.24
CA PRO A 29 22.24 -10.38 -15.19
C PRO A 29 20.72 -10.11 -15.08
N GLY A 30 20.29 -8.91 -15.49
CA GLY A 30 18.95 -8.35 -15.18
C GLY A 30 17.75 -8.97 -15.89
N LEU A 31 16.58 -8.72 -15.31
CA LEU A 31 15.25 -9.13 -15.79
C LEU A 31 14.47 -7.94 -16.36
N ALA A 32 13.66 -8.19 -17.39
CA ALA A 32 12.62 -7.29 -17.87
C ALA A 32 11.28 -8.04 -17.90
N PHE A 33 10.19 -7.35 -17.57
CA PHE A 33 8.83 -7.90 -17.54
C PHE A 33 8.02 -7.47 -18.76
N ALA A 34 7.02 -8.28 -19.14
CA ALA A 34 6.10 -8.02 -20.25
C ALA A 34 4.63 -7.99 -19.75
N GLU A 35 3.76 -7.38 -20.55
CA GLU A 35 2.55 -6.69 -20.10
C GLU A 35 1.23 -7.49 -20.29
N SER A 36 0.15 -7.01 -19.65
CA SER A 36 -1.18 -7.63 -19.57
C SER A 36 -2.12 -7.18 -20.71
N PRO A 37 -3.21 -7.92 -21.05
CA PRO A 37 -3.94 -7.69 -22.30
C PRO A 37 -5.30 -6.97 -22.19
N ALA A 38 -5.68 -6.39 -23.32
CA ALA A 38 -7.03 -6.13 -23.85
C ALA A 38 -7.92 -5.05 -23.20
N GLU A 39 -8.54 -4.27 -24.08
CA GLU A 39 -9.20 -2.98 -23.81
C GLU A 39 -10.71 -3.06 -24.08
N GLU A 40 -11.54 -2.47 -23.20
CA GLU A 40 -13.01 -2.41 -23.35
C GLU A 40 -13.48 -0.99 -23.72
N LYS A 41 -14.55 -0.91 -24.53
CA LYS A 41 -14.87 0.25 -25.36
C LYS A 41 -15.57 1.38 -24.60
N ILE A 42 -14.84 2.45 -24.31
CA ILE A 42 -15.37 3.69 -23.69
C ILE A 42 -15.98 4.61 -24.76
N ILE A 43 -17.07 5.31 -24.43
CA ILE A 43 -17.76 6.24 -25.34
C ILE A 43 -17.10 7.64 -25.25
N GLU A 44 -16.49 8.07 -26.36
CA GLU A 44 -15.73 9.33 -26.42
C GLU A 44 -16.57 10.53 -26.88
N GLY A 45 -16.85 11.45 -25.95
CA GLY A 45 -16.94 12.87 -26.28
C GLY A 45 -15.55 13.52 -26.20
N LYS A 46 -15.33 14.66 -26.86
CA LYS A 46 -14.05 15.42 -26.83
C LYS A 46 -13.74 16.01 -25.46
N GLN A 47 -13.32 15.16 -24.53
CA GLN A 47 -12.94 15.50 -23.16
C GLN A 47 -11.47 15.95 -23.11
N GLN A 48 -11.13 16.80 -22.12
CA GLN A 48 -9.81 17.42 -22.03
C GLN A 48 -8.68 16.46 -21.62
N SER A 49 -9.03 15.34 -20.98
CA SER A 49 -8.14 14.22 -20.65
C SER A 49 -8.78 12.91 -21.18
N PRO A 50 -8.53 12.49 -22.43
CA PRO A 50 -9.11 11.26 -22.97
C PRO A 50 -8.59 9.99 -22.27
N ASP A 51 -7.35 10.02 -21.77
CA ASP A 51 -6.65 8.85 -21.24
C ASP A 51 -6.92 8.57 -19.75
N GLU A 52 -7.66 9.44 -19.06
CA GLU A 52 -7.97 9.28 -17.63
C GLU A 52 -9.26 8.47 -17.40
N PRO A 53 -9.31 7.61 -16.37
CA PRO A 53 -10.51 6.83 -16.06
C PRO A 53 -11.65 7.73 -15.57
N ALA A 54 -12.88 7.35 -15.89
CA ALA A 54 -14.06 8.04 -15.37
C ALA A 54 -14.23 7.80 -13.86
N LEU A 55 -14.41 8.88 -13.11
CA LEU A 55 -14.64 8.91 -11.66
C LEU A 55 -16.14 8.92 -11.37
N SER A 56 -16.56 8.25 -10.29
CA SER A 56 -17.93 8.35 -9.79
C SER A 56 -18.12 9.67 -9.04
N VAL A 57 -19.17 10.41 -9.40
CA VAL A 57 -19.52 11.71 -8.80
C VAL A 57 -20.97 11.67 -8.34
N LEU A 58 -21.18 11.76 -7.03
CA LEU A 58 -22.50 11.92 -6.44
C LEU A 58 -22.98 13.35 -6.62
N MET A 59 -24.00 13.55 -7.45
CA MET A 59 -24.70 14.81 -7.62
C MET A 59 -25.90 14.86 -6.69
N GLU A 60 -25.94 15.82 -5.77
CA GLU A 60 -27.09 16.08 -4.92
C GLU A 60 -27.66 17.48 -5.17
N TRP A 61 -28.95 17.67 -4.89
CA TRP A 61 -29.64 18.96 -4.95
C TRP A 61 -30.77 19.03 -3.90
N THR A 62 -31.28 20.23 -3.65
CA THR A 62 -32.40 20.43 -2.72
C THR A 62 -33.70 19.88 -3.32
N SER A 63 -34.41 19.02 -2.58
CA SER A 63 -35.71 18.51 -2.99
C SER A 63 -36.77 19.62 -3.03
N VAL A 64 -37.62 19.61 -4.06
CA VAL A 64 -38.72 20.57 -4.24
C VAL A 64 -40.05 19.86 -4.07
N ARG A 65 -40.85 20.27 -3.09
CA ARG A 65 -42.10 19.59 -2.66
C ARG A 65 -43.17 19.42 -3.76
N ILE A 66 -43.11 20.22 -4.83
CA ILE A 66 -44.05 20.16 -5.97
C ILE A 66 -43.51 19.40 -7.19
N ALA A 67 -42.33 18.79 -7.07
CA ALA A 67 -41.73 17.95 -8.10
C ALA A 67 -42.26 16.51 -7.99
N GLU A 68 -42.68 15.93 -9.12
CA GLU A 68 -42.85 14.47 -9.22
C GLU A 68 -41.53 13.77 -9.59
N GLY A 69 -40.58 14.52 -10.14
CA GLY A 69 -39.26 14.02 -10.54
C GLY A 69 -38.36 15.13 -11.05
N TYR A 70 -37.15 14.77 -11.45
CA TYR A 70 -36.11 15.68 -11.90
C TYR A 70 -35.47 15.24 -13.22
N VAL A 71 -34.85 16.20 -13.92
CA VAL A 71 -33.97 15.97 -15.06
C VAL A 71 -32.59 16.51 -14.71
N LEU A 72 -31.55 15.68 -14.70
CA LEU A 72 -30.17 16.16 -14.58
C LEU A 72 -29.56 16.33 -15.96
N GLN A 73 -29.06 17.54 -16.25
CA GLN A 73 -28.22 17.78 -17.42
C GLN A 73 -26.81 18.16 -17.01
N VAL A 74 -25.81 17.50 -17.62
CA VAL A 74 -24.39 17.83 -17.49
C VAL A 74 -23.80 18.10 -18.86
N ALA A 75 -23.12 19.23 -19.00
CA ALA A 75 -22.41 19.65 -20.19
C ALA A 75 -20.91 19.84 -19.91
N ASP A 76 -20.09 19.76 -20.96
CA ASP A 76 -18.68 20.16 -20.89
C ASP A 76 -18.53 21.70 -20.74
N ARG A 77 -17.27 22.17 -20.66
CA ARG A 77 -16.95 23.60 -20.59
C ARG A 77 -17.47 24.39 -21.80
N GLN A 78 -17.48 23.76 -22.98
CA GLN A 78 -17.92 24.30 -24.27
C GLN A 78 -19.45 24.38 -24.40
N GLY A 79 -20.19 23.66 -23.55
CA GLY A 79 -21.65 23.57 -23.57
C GLY A 79 -22.20 22.35 -24.32
N THR A 80 -21.35 21.41 -24.76
CA THR A 80 -21.79 20.12 -25.32
C THR A 80 -22.46 19.31 -24.22
N LEU A 81 -23.71 18.91 -24.43
CA LEU A 81 -24.44 18.07 -23.49
C LEU A 81 -23.84 16.66 -23.49
N LEU A 82 -23.41 16.18 -22.31
CA LEU A 82 -22.80 14.87 -22.11
C LEU A 82 -23.75 13.88 -21.44
N ILE A 83 -24.61 14.38 -20.55
CA ILE A 83 -25.60 13.60 -19.81
C ILE A 83 -26.92 14.37 -19.85
N ASP A 84 -28.00 13.66 -20.17
CA ASP A 84 -29.38 14.13 -20.09
C ASP A 84 -30.24 13.02 -19.50
N GLN A 85 -30.37 13.01 -18.17
CA GLN A 85 -31.01 11.94 -17.42
C GLN A 85 -32.36 12.42 -16.88
N SER A 86 -33.45 11.89 -17.44
CA SER A 86 -34.83 12.22 -17.03
C SER A 86 -35.37 11.31 -15.93
N ASP A 87 -36.58 11.65 -15.45
CA ASP A 87 -37.44 10.80 -14.61
C ASP A 87 -36.80 10.36 -13.28
N LEU A 88 -35.89 11.19 -12.76
CA LEU A 88 -35.21 10.97 -11.49
C LEU A 88 -36.17 11.23 -10.33
N ALA A 89 -36.58 10.20 -9.60
CA ALA A 89 -37.44 10.33 -8.43
C ALA A 89 -36.72 10.93 -7.19
N ASN A 90 -35.43 10.65 -7.05
CA ASN A 90 -34.63 11.08 -5.90
C ASN A 90 -33.86 12.37 -6.21
N PRO A 91 -33.64 13.26 -5.23
CA PRO A 91 -32.87 14.51 -5.39
C PRO A 91 -31.34 14.27 -5.37
N LYS A 92 -30.92 13.09 -5.82
CA LYS A 92 -29.52 12.67 -5.93
C LYS A 92 -29.33 11.63 -7.03
N LEU A 93 -28.20 11.70 -7.72
CA LEU A 93 -27.79 10.74 -8.74
C LEU A 93 -26.27 10.59 -8.76
N GLU A 94 -25.77 9.36 -8.82
CA GLU A 94 -24.37 9.08 -9.06
C GLU A 94 -24.10 8.94 -10.57
N ILE A 95 -23.11 9.68 -11.07
CA ILE A 95 -22.74 9.69 -12.50
C ILE A 95 -21.23 9.48 -12.67
N LYS A 96 -20.81 8.88 -13.79
CA LYS A 96 -19.39 8.71 -14.12
C LYS A 96 -18.92 9.83 -15.03
N LEU A 97 -17.92 10.60 -14.58
CA LEU A 97 -17.30 11.70 -15.32
C LEU A 97 -15.78 11.58 -15.26
N ARG A 98 -15.09 11.81 -16.38
CA ARG A 98 -13.62 11.97 -16.37
C ARG A 98 -13.22 13.27 -15.62
N PRO A 99 -11.95 13.42 -15.20
CA PRO A 99 -11.45 14.70 -14.73
C PRO A 99 -11.62 15.80 -15.80
N GLY A 100 -12.00 17.00 -15.37
CA GLY A 100 -12.33 18.09 -16.29
C GLY A 100 -13.20 19.20 -15.70
N GLN A 101 -13.54 20.18 -16.52
CA GLN A 101 -14.46 21.28 -16.17
C GLN A 101 -15.81 21.08 -16.86
N TYR A 102 -16.88 21.19 -16.06
CA TYR A 102 -18.24 20.84 -16.46
C TYR A 102 -19.25 21.89 -15.98
N LYS A 103 -20.47 21.80 -16.51
CA LYS A 103 -21.63 22.57 -16.06
C LYS A 103 -22.78 21.63 -15.80
N ARG A 104 -23.55 21.84 -14.72
CA ARG A 104 -24.78 21.09 -14.44
C ARG A 104 -25.99 22.01 -14.34
N ARG A 105 -27.18 21.47 -14.61
CA ARG A 105 -28.47 22.07 -14.23
C ARG A 105 -29.51 20.99 -13.93
N ILE A 106 -30.51 21.36 -13.13
CA ILE A 106 -31.63 20.50 -12.74
C ILE A 106 -32.92 21.04 -13.34
N GLY A 107 -33.65 20.20 -14.06
CA GLY A 107 -35.04 20.42 -14.47
C GLY A 107 -36.00 19.81 -13.46
N ILE A 108 -37.14 20.46 -13.20
CA ILE A 108 -38.19 19.97 -12.30
C ILE A 108 -39.37 19.46 -13.12
N ILE A 109 -39.76 18.20 -12.94
CA ILE A 109 -40.90 17.57 -13.60
C ILE A 109 -42.15 17.75 -12.73
N ASN A 110 -43.25 18.21 -13.33
CA ASN A 110 -44.55 18.38 -12.66
C ASN A 110 -45.47 17.15 -12.82
N LYS A 111 -46.64 17.19 -12.15
CA LYS A 111 -47.70 16.17 -12.22
C LYS A 111 -48.30 15.84 -13.59
N PHE A 112 -47.83 16.49 -14.66
CA PHE A 112 -48.22 16.21 -16.04
C PHE A 112 -47.04 15.66 -16.87
N GLY A 113 -45.94 15.26 -16.23
CA GLY A 113 -44.73 14.79 -16.91
C GLY A 113 -43.98 15.88 -17.68
N LYS A 114 -44.22 17.17 -17.38
CA LYS A 114 -43.60 18.30 -18.09
C LYS A 114 -42.60 19.02 -17.20
N ILE A 115 -41.49 19.44 -17.80
CA ILE A 115 -40.50 20.27 -17.12
C ILE A 115 -41.12 21.65 -16.88
N SER A 116 -41.28 22.02 -15.60
CA SER A 116 -41.89 23.28 -15.17
C SER A 116 -40.88 24.39 -14.91
N PHE A 117 -39.65 24.02 -14.57
CA PHE A 117 -38.57 24.93 -14.23
C PHE A 117 -37.21 24.29 -14.52
N TRP A 118 -36.22 25.11 -14.87
CA TRP A 118 -34.81 24.75 -14.97
C TRP A 118 -34.00 25.62 -14.03
N SER A 119 -33.07 25.02 -13.28
CA SER A 119 -32.05 25.78 -12.56
C SER A 119 -31.13 26.52 -13.54
N ASN A 120 -30.45 27.55 -13.03
CA ASN A 120 -29.29 28.11 -13.72
C ASN A 120 -28.21 27.02 -13.90
N TRP A 121 -27.35 27.21 -14.90
CA TRP A 121 -26.15 26.40 -15.08
C TRP A 121 -25.12 26.73 -13.99
N GLU A 122 -24.68 25.71 -13.26
CA GLU A 122 -23.64 25.78 -12.24
C GLU A 122 -22.36 25.13 -12.77
N ASN A 123 -21.21 25.81 -12.64
CA ASN A 123 -19.91 25.26 -13.06
C ASN A 123 -19.32 24.40 -11.94
N PHE A 124 -18.71 23.26 -12.28
CA PHE A 124 -17.96 22.43 -11.35
C PHE A 124 -16.72 21.82 -12.02
N LYS A 125 -15.76 21.36 -11.20
CA LYS A 125 -14.50 20.74 -11.65
C LYS A 125 -14.44 19.34 -11.03
N VAL A 126 -14.21 18.34 -11.87
CA VAL A 126 -13.90 16.97 -11.43
C VAL A 126 -12.38 16.82 -11.44
N ILE A 127 -11.82 16.39 -10.33
CA ILE A 127 -10.37 16.16 -10.14
C ILE A 127 -10.14 14.74 -9.64
N LYS A 128 -9.02 14.13 -10.04
CA LYS A 128 -8.58 12.84 -9.52
C LYS A 128 -7.77 13.06 -8.24
N THR A 129 -8.42 13.01 -7.09
CA THR A 129 -7.72 13.07 -5.80
C THR A 129 -6.93 11.77 -5.55
N ARG A 130 -5.75 11.93 -4.96
CA ARG A 130 -4.89 10.86 -4.44
C ARG A 130 -4.63 11.13 -2.96
N GLU A 131 -4.16 10.17 -2.18
CA GLU A 131 -3.72 10.47 -0.81
C GLU A 131 -2.61 11.54 -0.84
N PRO A 132 -2.66 12.56 0.04
CA PRO A 132 -1.55 13.48 0.23
C PRO A 132 -0.38 12.72 0.87
N VAL A 133 0.86 13.07 0.55
CA VAL A 133 2.04 12.46 1.17
C VAL A 133 3.07 13.55 1.47
N MET A 134 3.31 13.84 2.74
CA MET A 134 4.34 14.77 3.22
C MET A 134 5.66 14.01 3.36
N ARG A 135 6.67 14.42 2.59
CA ARG A 135 7.98 13.76 2.54
C ARG A 135 9.06 14.49 3.34
N GLN A 136 8.99 15.81 3.39
CA GLN A 136 9.96 16.63 4.10
C GLN A 136 9.31 17.91 4.59
N LEU A 137 9.65 18.33 5.81
CA LEU A 137 9.27 19.63 6.35
C LEU A 137 10.52 20.50 6.47
N THR A 138 10.41 21.77 6.08
CA THR A 138 11.49 22.77 6.21
C THR A 138 10.96 23.98 6.97
N LEU A 139 11.76 24.49 7.90
CA LEU A 139 11.44 25.73 8.62
C LEU A 139 11.60 26.94 7.69
N GLY A 140 10.56 27.76 7.59
CA GLY A 140 10.59 29.06 6.93
C GLY A 140 10.80 30.21 7.92
N ASP A 141 10.15 31.34 7.67
CA ASP A 141 10.20 32.51 8.56
C ASP A 141 9.62 32.17 9.95
N HIS A 142 10.36 32.46 11.01
CA HIS A 142 9.90 32.31 12.40
C HIS A 142 9.86 33.67 13.10
N THR A 143 8.68 34.03 13.63
CA THR A 143 8.49 35.18 14.53
C THR A 143 8.01 34.66 15.90
N PRO A 144 8.88 34.64 16.93
CA PRO A 144 8.56 34.09 18.24
C PRO A 144 7.27 34.67 18.83
N GLY A 145 6.38 33.79 19.32
CA GLY A 145 5.09 34.17 19.90
C GLY A 145 4.07 34.78 18.94
N GLN A 146 4.29 34.71 17.62
CA GLN A 146 3.33 35.15 16.60
C GLN A 146 3.06 34.03 15.59
N SER A 147 4.03 33.71 14.74
CA SER A 147 3.86 32.67 13.72
C SER A 147 5.16 32.03 13.29
N THR A 148 5.06 30.78 12.87
CA THR A 148 6.12 30.05 12.16
C THR A 148 5.60 29.59 10.80
N THR A 149 6.32 29.91 9.73
CA THR A 149 6.07 29.32 8.42
C THR A 149 6.72 27.94 8.37
N VAL A 150 5.93 26.91 8.06
CA VAL A 150 6.39 25.55 7.76
C VAL A 150 6.23 25.31 6.26
N ILE A 151 7.30 24.93 5.58
CA ILE A 151 7.30 24.58 4.16
C ILE A 151 7.22 23.04 4.07
N VAL A 152 6.09 22.55 3.56
CA VAL A 152 5.81 21.13 3.37
C VAL A 152 6.14 20.75 1.92
N ASP A 153 7.00 19.76 1.75
CA ASP A 153 7.36 19.13 0.47
C ASP A 153 6.77 17.71 0.43
N GLY A 154 6.23 17.30 -0.71
CA GLY A 154 5.40 16.10 -0.79
C GLY A 154 4.68 15.87 -2.11
N ASP A 155 3.95 14.76 -2.18
CA ASP A 155 3.12 14.39 -3.33
C ASP A 155 1.65 14.75 -3.09
N ASN A 156 0.95 15.08 -4.19
CA ASN A 156 -0.50 15.30 -4.21
C ASN A 156 -1.00 16.41 -3.25
N LEU A 157 -0.12 17.36 -2.90
CA LEU A 157 -0.46 18.55 -2.12
C LEU A 157 -0.96 19.65 -3.09
N ASP A 158 -2.27 19.84 -3.18
CA ASP A 158 -2.92 20.71 -4.17
C ASP A 158 -3.74 21.86 -3.55
N GLU A 159 -4.42 22.62 -4.42
CA GLU A 159 -5.25 23.76 -4.01
C GLU A 159 -6.42 23.35 -3.07
N TYR A 160 -6.86 22.08 -3.15
CA TYR A 160 -7.95 21.48 -2.37
C TYR A 160 -7.48 20.67 -1.15
N THR A 161 -6.17 20.42 -0.98
CA THR A 161 -5.64 19.82 0.26
C THR A 161 -5.96 20.73 1.45
N ASP A 162 -6.72 20.22 2.40
CA ASP A 162 -6.94 20.85 3.69
C ASP A 162 -5.75 20.56 4.61
N PHE A 163 -5.32 21.57 5.38
CA PHE A 163 -4.21 21.43 6.32
C PHE A 163 -4.69 21.82 7.71
N GLN A 164 -4.42 20.96 8.68
CA GLN A 164 -4.81 21.15 10.07
C GLN A 164 -3.58 21.02 10.96
N ALA A 165 -3.46 21.91 11.95
CA ALA A 165 -2.38 21.89 12.92
C ALA A 165 -2.98 21.65 14.32
N ASN A 166 -2.34 20.81 15.15
CA ASN A 166 -2.84 20.48 16.49
C ASN A 166 -1.70 20.41 17.50
N ALA A 167 -1.84 21.10 18.63
CA ALA A 167 -0.99 20.95 19.80
C ALA A 167 -1.65 19.94 20.76
N GLY A 168 -1.31 18.66 20.59
CA GLY A 168 -2.00 17.54 21.24
C GLY A 168 -3.49 17.51 20.88
N LYS A 169 -4.37 17.90 21.81
CA LYS A 169 -5.83 17.95 21.61
C LYS A 169 -6.37 19.36 21.26
N LYS A 170 -5.51 20.38 21.17
CA LYS A 170 -5.93 21.76 20.88
C LYS A 170 -5.67 22.09 19.40
N PRO A 171 -6.68 22.50 18.62
CA PRO A 171 -6.47 22.94 17.25
C PRO A 171 -5.67 24.26 17.24
N VAL A 172 -4.64 24.30 16.41
CA VAL A 172 -3.78 25.47 16.16
C VAL A 172 -4.17 26.06 14.82
N LYS A 173 -4.28 27.38 14.76
CA LYS A 173 -4.79 28.06 13.56
C LYS A 173 -3.68 28.19 12.51
N ILE A 174 -3.96 27.76 11.28
CA ILE A 174 -3.14 28.12 10.12
C ILE A 174 -3.71 29.44 9.55
N TRP A 175 -2.93 30.51 9.59
CA TRP A 175 -3.36 31.83 9.11
C TRP A 175 -3.35 31.94 7.59
N ARG A 176 -2.45 31.22 6.92
CA ARG A 176 -2.31 31.26 5.47
C ARG A 176 -1.75 29.95 4.91
N LYS A 177 -2.37 29.43 3.85
CA LYS A 177 -1.82 28.41 2.96
C LYS A 177 -1.33 29.11 1.68
N ARG A 178 -0.11 28.82 1.23
CA ARG A 178 0.44 29.28 -0.07
C ARG A 178 1.05 28.09 -0.80
N ILE A 179 0.64 27.85 -2.04
CA ILE A 179 1.33 26.91 -2.93
C ILE A 179 2.45 27.67 -3.62
N LEU A 180 3.66 27.13 -3.56
CA LEU A 180 4.87 27.68 -4.15
C LEU A 180 5.04 27.12 -5.58
N ASN A 181 5.85 27.81 -6.40
CA ASN A 181 6.01 27.49 -7.83
C ASN A 181 6.66 26.12 -8.09
N ASP A 182 7.33 25.55 -7.08
CA ASP A 182 7.94 24.22 -7.09
C ASP A 182 7.00 23.11 -6.59
N GLY A 183 5.74 23.43 -6.29
CA GLY A 183 4.72 22.50 -5.79
C GLY A 183 4.68 22.35 -4.26
N LYS A 184 5.62 22.97 -3.53
CA LYS A 184 5.64 22.92 -2.05
C LYS A 184 4.53 23.79 -1.47
N VAL A 185 4.11 23.50 -0.23
CA VAL A 185 3.08 24.26 0.48
C VAL A 185 3.68 24.97 1.68
N ALA A 186 3.65 26.31 1.68
CA ALA A 186 3.99 27.12 2.83
C ALA A 186 2.74 27.36 3.71
N LEU A 187 2.83 26.97 4.98
CA LEU A 187 1.80 27.08 6.00
C LEU A 187 2.27 28.09 7.05
N ASP A 188 1.61 29.25 7.15
CA ASP A 188 1.88 30.23 8.20
C ASP A 188 1.06 29.84 9.45
N VAL A 189 1.69 29.17 10.43
CA VAL A 189 1.05 28.59 11.63
C VAL A 189 1.09 29.59 12.80
N ASP A 190 -0.03 29.78 13.49
CA ASP A 190 -0.19 30.65 14.67
C ASP A 190 0.48 30.06 15.91
N THR A 191 1.60 30.62 16.34
CA THR A 191 2.32 30.18 17.54
C THR A 191 2.00 31.02 18.78
N SER A 192 1.10 32.00 18.68
CA SER A 192 0.77 32.89 19.81
C SER A 192 -0.05 32.21 20.92
N THR A 193 -0.66 31.07 20.64
CA THR A 193 -1.63 30.39 21.52
C THR A 193 -1.11 29.07 22.14
N VAL A 194 0.06 28.59 21.72
CA VAL A 194 0.61 27.28 22.13
C VAL A 194 1.55 27.35 23.34
N GLY A 195 2.11 28.53 23.65
CA GLY A 195 3.05 28.74 24.74
C GLY A 195 4.52 28.56 24.33
N ASP A 196 5.43 28.77 25.28
CA ASP A 196 6.87 28.79 25.02
C ASP A 196 7.47 27.40 24.72
N HIS A 197 6.80 26.31 25.10
CA HIS A 197 7.24 24.94 24.80
C HIS A 197 6.05 24.17 24.23
N ALA A 198 6.10 23.79 22.96
CA ALA A 198 4.97 23.16 22.28
C ALA A 198 5.41 22.26 21.11
N GLU A 199 4.81 21.08 21.05
CA GLU A 199 4.83 20.19 19.89
C GLU A 199 3.51 20.36 19.13
N ILE A 200 3.61 20.58 17.83
CA ILE A 200 2.47 20.79 16.93
C ILE A 200 2.53 19.76 15.81
N ASP A 201 1.51 18.93 15.73
CA ASP A 201 1.30 18.00 14.62
C ASP A 201 0.72 18.74 13.42
N ILE A 202 1.12 18.35 12.21
CA ILE A 202 0.53 18.85 10.96
C ILE A 202 -0.10 17.67 10.23
N GLN A 203 -1.34 17.86 9.79
CA GLN A 203 -2.11 16.90 9.03
C GLN A 203 -2.53 17.50 7.68
N ALA A 204 -2.34 16.74 6.60
CA ALA A 204 -2.76 17.08 5.25
C ALA A 204 -3.90 16.13 4.83
N LYS A 205 -4.99 16.66 4.27
CA LYS A 205 -6.16 15.85 3.87
C LYS A 205 -6.70 16.26 2.51
N ASN A 206 -6.76 15.30 1.59
CA ASN A 206 -7.41 15.49 0.28
C ASN A 206 -8.89 15.09 0.32
N PRO A 207 -9.76 15.69 -0.54
CA PRO A 207 -11.17 15.33 -0.59
C PRO A 207 -11.39 13.83 -0.88
N GLY A 208 -12.14 13.18 0.00
CA GLY A 208 -12.48 11.74 -0.10
C GLY A 208 -11.30 10.81 0.16
N LYS A 209 -10.20 11.30 0.76
CA LYS A 209 -8.98 10.53 1.05
C LYS A 209 -8.64 10.56 2.53
N ASP A 210 -7.92 9.52 2.94
CA ASP A 210 -7.35 9.46 4.28
C ASP A 210 -6.28 10.54 4.45
N PRO A 211 -6.16 11.12 5.65
CA PRO A 211 -5.22 12.18 5.92
C PRO A 211 -3.83 11.62 6.24
N ASP A 212 -2.80 12.26 5.71
CA ASP A 212 -1.42 12.04 6.14
C ASP A 212 -1.10 12.98 7.33
N ARG A 213 -0.32 12.52 8.31
CA ARG A 213 -0.03 13.23 9.56
C ARG A 213 1.43 13.08 9.95
N VAL A 214 2.09 14.21 10.16
CA VAL A 214 3.42 14.28 10.77
C VAL A 214 3.23 14.67 12.22
N GLU A 215 3.59 13.76 13.13
CA GLU A 215 3.61 14.03 14.56
C GLU A 215 4.84 14.88 14.93
N SER A 216 4.67 15.83 15.86
CA SER A 216 5.72 16.81 16.22
C SER A 216 6.32 17.57 15.02
N ALA A 217 5.51 17.82 13.98
CA ALA A 217 5.89 18.50 12.75
C ALA A 217 6.56 19.88 12.97
N LEU A 218 6.17 20.59 14.02
CA LEU A 218 6.77 21.85 14.47
C LEU A 218 6.97 21.80 15.99
N LEU A 219 8.21 21.94 16.43
CA LEU A 219 8.60 22.07 17.83
C LEU A 219 8.95 23.53 18.12
N ILE A 220 8.42 24.07 19.20
CA ILE A 220 8.72 25.41 19.72
C ILE A 220 9.46 25.24 21.06
N ASP A 221 10.63 25.88 21.18
CA ASP A 221 11.43 25.94 22.41
C ASP A 221 11.88 27.40 22.65
N GLY A 222 11.06 28.11 23.44
CA GLY A 222 11.19 29.52 23.78
C GLY A 222 11.14 30.45 22.57
N LYS A 223 12.33 30.76 22.03
CA LYS A 223 12.52 31.63 20.85
C LYS A 223 13.00 30.87 19.62
N ASN A 224 13.24 29.58 19.77
CA ASN A 224 13.66 28.70 18.70
C ASN A 224 12.44 27.92 18.19
N ALA A 225 12.47 27.60 16.91
CA ALA A 225 11.54 26.68 16.29
C ALA A 225 12.34 25.66 15.47
N GLU A 226 11.92 24.41 15.52
CA GLU A 226 12.50 23.31 14.73
C GLU A 226 11.36 22.54 14.06
N VAL A 227 11.65 21.86 12.94
CA VAL A 227 10.66 21.06 12.22
C VAL A 227 10.96 19.57 12.35
N GLY A 228 10.00 18.83 12.91
CA GLY A 228 10.01 17.38 12.85
C GLY A 228 9.96 16.92 11.39
N GLN A 229 10.73 15.89 11.07
CA GLN A 229 10.62 15.24 9.76
C GLN A 229 9.53 14.17 9.81
N PRO A 230 8.84 13.89 8.68
CA PRO A 230 7.96 12.74 8.61
C PRO A 230 8.75 11.49 8.98
N SER A 231 8.30 10.79 10.02
CA SER A 231 8.81 9.45 10.28
C SER A 231 8.47 8.61 9.06
N PHE A 232 9.50 8.12 8.34
CA PHE A 232 9.30 7.19 7.23
C PHE A 232 8.97 5.79 7.78
N THR A 233 7.96 5.71 8.64
CA THR A 233 7.19 4.51 8.90
C THR A 233 6.53 4.16 7.58
N ARG A 234 7.20 3.30 6.82
CA ARG A 234 6.65 2.67 5.63
C ARG A 234 5.42 1.90 6.10
N ASP A 235 4.25 2.51 5.99
CA ASP A 235 2.97 2.02 6.51
C ASP A 235 2.48 0.83 5.68
N TRP A 236 3.22 -0.27 5.78
CA TRP A 236 2.73 -1.60 5.50
C TRP A 236 1.82 -1.96 6.66
N ASN A 237 0.58 -1.49 6.58
CA ASN A 237 -0.53 -1.81 7.46
C ASN A 237 -0.98 -3.27 7.27
N LEU A 238 -0.02 -4.20 7.35
CA LEU A 238 -0.27 -5.58 7.71
C LEU A 238 -0.76 -5.55 9.16
N PRO A 239 -1.88 -6.20 9.49
CA PRO A 239 -2.29 -6.31 10.89
C PRO A 239 -1.15 -6.92 11.70
N ASP A 240 -0.82 -6.35 12.86
CA ASP A 240 0.30 -6.74 13.73
C ASP A 240 0.39 -8.26 13.96
N SER A 241 -0.75 -8.96 13.91
CA SER A 241 -0.86 -10.42 13.92
C SER A 241 -0.19 -11.18 12.76
N TYR A 242 0.47 -10.50 11.81
CA TYR A 242 1.08 -11.11 10.61
C TYR A 242 2.49 -10.62 10.27
N THR A 243 3.10 -9.72 11.06
CA THR A 243 4.49 -9.27 10.84
C THR A 243 5.47 -10.44 10.82
N TRP A 244 5.23 -11.45 11.65
CA TRP A 244 5.99 -12.71 11.71
C TRP A 244 6.04 -13.54 10.43
N LEU A 245 5.15 -13.29 9.46
CA LEU A 245 5.24 -13.92 8.13
C LEU A 245 6.27 -13.21 7.22
N VAL A 246 6.69 -12.00 7.57
CA VAL A 246 7.69 -11.22 6.83
C VAL A 246 9.09 -11.65 7.29
N PRO A 247 9.90 -12.32 6.45
CA PRO A 247 11.14 -12.91 6.92
C PRO A 247 12.16 -11.85 7.33
N GLY A 248 12.70 -11.96 8.55
CA GLY A 248 13.66 -11.00 9.10
C GLY A 248 13.04 -9.75 9.73
N TRP A 249 11.71 -9.58 9.71
CA TRP A 249 11.05 -8.36 10.23
C TRP A 249 11.16 -8.24 11.74
N ASP A 250 10.70 -9.24 12.49
CA ASP A 250 10.72 -9.18 13.96
C ASP A 250 12.15 -9.15 14.51
N GLN A 251 13.12 -9.78 13.82
CA GLN A 251 14.55 -9.65 14.15
C GLN A 251 15.06 -8.21 13.97
N PHE A 252 14.53 -7.47 13.00
CA PHE A 252 14.85 -6.06 12.78
C PHE A 252 14.22 -5.17 13.87
N GLU A 253 12.97 -5.44 14.26
CA GLU A 253 12.30 -4.74 15.37
C GLU A 253 12.99 -5.00 16.73
N ARG A 254 13.47 -6.23 16.96
CA ARG A 254 14.34 -6.57 18.11
C ARG A 254 15.76 -5.96 18.03
N GLY A 255 16.10 -5.26 16.96
CA GLY A 255 17.40 -4.61 16.75
C GLY A 255 18.53 -5.53 16.27
N ASP A 256 18.27 -6.83 16.06
CA ASP A 256 19.25 -7.78 15.49
C ASP A 256 19.28 -7.69 13.95
N THR A 257 19.71 -6.52 13.49
CA THR A 257 19.78 -6.17 12.06
C THR A 257 20.63 -7.15 11.25
N VAL A 258 21.69 -7.73 11.83
CA VAL A 258 22.54 -8.71 11.14
C VAL A 258 21.76 -9.98 10.85
N LYS A 259 21.02 -10.51 11.83
CA LYS A 259 20.18 -11.69 11.66
C LYS A 259 19.00 -11.42 10.72
N ALA A 260 18.37 -10.25 10.83
CA ALA A 260 17.34 -9.79 9.90
C ALA A 260 17.81 -9.80 8.44
N TYR A 261 19.00 -9.26 8.16
CA TYR A 261 19.58 -9.27 6.80
C TYR A 261 19.99 -10.67 6.33
N LEU A 262 20.49 -11.54 7.22
CA LEU A 262 20.82 -12.92 6.86
C LEU A 262 19.58 -13.76 6.51
N ILE A 263 18.47 -13.57 7.24
CA ILE A 263 17.20 -14.24 6.98
C ILE A 263 16.58 -13.71 5.68
N SER A 264 16.32 -12.40 5.61
CA SER A 264 15.62 -11.78 4.47
C SER A 264 16.45 -11.87 3.18
N GLY A 265 17.73 -11.49 3.24
CA GLY A 265 18.67 -11.60 2.13
C GLY A 265 18.94 -13.04 1.72
N GLY A 266 18.99 -13.98 2.67
CA GLY A 266 19.11 -15.42 2.39
C GLY A 266 17.92 -15.95 1.59
N ILE A 267 16.69 -15.72 2.08
CA ILE A 267 15.46 -16.18 1.40
C ILE A 267 15.33 -15.55 0.01
N LEU A 268 15.62 -14.25 -0.14
CA LEU A 268 15.60 -13.58 -1.45
C LEU A 268 16.64 -14.17 -2.41
N ALA A 269 17.89 -14.36 -1.96
CA ALA A 269 18.96 -14.92 -2.78
C ALA A 269 18.66 -16.35 -3.23
N PHE A 270 18.24 -17.23 -2.31
CA PHE A 270 17.94 -18.63 -2.63
C PHE A 270 16.64 -18.79 -3.43
N SER A 271 15.61 -17.97 -3.21
CA SER A 271 14.40 -17.98 -4.04
C SER A 271 14.70 -17.47 -5.46
N GLY A 272 15.48 -16.40 -5.60
CA GLY A 272 15.94 -15.90 -6.90
C GLY A 272 16.78 -16.92 -7.66
N ALA A 273 17.73 -17.58 -6.98
CA ALA A 273 18.52 -18.66 -7.55
C ALA A 273 17.65 -19.87 -7.97
N SER A 274 16.65 -20.23 -7.17
CA SER A 274 15.69 -21.29 -7.51
C SER A 274 14.95 -21.01 -8.81
N LEU A 275 14.39 -19.80 -8.96
CA LEU A 275 13.68 -19.38 -10.18
C LEU A 275 14.61 -19.29 -11.39
N TYR A 276 15.83 -18.77 -11.21
CA TYR A 276 16.85 -18.74 -12.26
C TYR A 276 17.17 -20.14 -12.80
N TYR A 277 17.43 -21.11 -11.90
CA TYR A 277 17.74 -22.47 -12.30
C TYR A 277 16.53 -23.21 -12.88
N ALA A 278 15.31 -22.95 -12.40
CA ALA A 278 14.08 -23.47 -13.03
C ALA A 278 13.94 -22.96 -14.48
N ASN A 279 14.17 -21.67 -14.71
CA ASN A 279 14.15 -21.09 -16.05
C ASN A 279 15.24 -21.67 -16.97
N LYS A 280 16.45 -21.94 -16.45
CA LYS A 280 17.51 -22.64 -17.20
C LYS A 280 17.14 -24.09 -17.53
N ALA A 281 16.53 -24.83 -16.60
CA ALA A 281 16.02 -26.17 -16.87
C ALA A 281 14.96 -26.14 -17.99
N ASN A 282 13.98 -25.25 -17.91
CA ASN A 282 12.95 -25.09 -18.93
C ASN A 282 13.53 -24.72 -20.31
N ALA A 283 14.53 -23.83 -20.35
CA ALA A 283 15.22 -23.47 -21.58
C ALA A 283 15.97 -24.66 -22.22
N VAL A 284 16.63 -25.50 -21.41
CA VAL A 284 17.28 -26.72 -21.91
C VAL A 284 16.25 -27.74 -22.41
N ALA A 285 15.13 -27.92 -21.70
CA ALA A 285 14.04 -28.78 -22.15
C ALA A 285 13.49 -28.32 -23.52
N ALA A 286 13.16 -27.04 -23.67
CA ALA A 286 12.67 -26.47 -24.93
C ALA A 286 13.72 -26.54 -26.07
N ALA A 287 15.01 -26.37 -25.76
CA ALA A 287 16.09 -26.56 -26.74
C ALA A 287 16.21 -28.03 -27.20
N ASN A 288 16.03 -28.99 -26.28
CA ASN A 288 16.00 -30.41 -26.63
C ASN A 288 14.78 -30.75 -27.50
N GLU A 289 13.58 -30.26 -27.16
CA GLU A 289 12.35 -30.48 -27.94
C GLU A 289 12.41 -29.86 -29.34
N SER A 290 13.06 -28.70 -29.47
CA SER A 290 13.23 -28.00 -30.77
C SER A 290 14.43 -28.49 -31.60
N SER A 291 15.30 -29.34 -31.06
CA SER A 291 16.41 -29.94 -31.83
C SER A 291 15.88 -30.77 -32.99
N THR A 292 16.34 -30.47 -34.21
CA THR A 292 15.97 -31.19 -35.43
C THR A 292 16.24 -32.69 -35.34
N LEU A 293 17.26 -33.11 -34.57
CA LEU A 293 17.52 -34.53 -34.33
C LEU A 293 16.45 -35.15 -33.43
N ASN A 294 16.04 -34.50 -32.34
CA ASN A 294 14.93 -35.02 -31.53
C ASN A 294 13.60 -35.01 -32.31
N GLN A 295 13.33 -34.01 -33.15
CA GLN A 295 12.17 -34.00 -34.04
C GLN A 295 12.20 -35.15 -35.07
N LEU A 296 13.37 -35.48 -35.61
CA LEU A 296 13.57 -36.63 -36.49
C LEU A 296 13.28 -37.97 -35.78
N TYR A 297 13.75 -38.16 -34.55
CA TYR A 297 13.57 -39.40 -33.80
C TYR A 297 12.21 -39.52 -33.10
N SER A 298 11.54 -38.40 -32.78
CA SER A 298 10.20 -38.40 -32.16
C SER A 298 9.05 -38.45 -33.16
N ASN A 299 9.25 -38.01 -34.41
CA ASN A 299 8.22 -38.05 -35.44
C ASN A 299 8.31 -39.35 -36.28
N PRO A 300 7.38 -40.31 -36.13
CA PRO A 300 7.46 -41.60 -36.81
C PRO A 300 7.36 -41.49 -38.34
N LEU A 301 6.72 -40.44 -38.87
CA LEU A 301 6.64 -40.20 -40.32
C LEU A 301 7.97 -39.72 -40.87
N ILE A 302 8.63 -38.77 -40.21
CA ILE A 302 9.95 -38.27 -40.65
C ILE A 302 11.01 -39.37 -40.49
N TYR A 303 10.99 -40.09 -39.36
CA TYR A 303 11.88 -41.22 -39.10
C TYR A 303 11.80 -42.29 -40.20
N SER A 304 10.58 -42.75 -40.54
CA SER A 304 10.37 -43.80 -41.54
C SER A 304 10.67 -43.37 -42.98
N LEU A 305 10.58 -42.06 -43.29
CA LEU A 305 10.97 -41.52 -44.59
C LEU A 305 12.50 -41.35 -44.74
N ILE A 306 13.19 -40.89 -43.69
CA ILE A 306 14.60 -40.51 -43.80
C ILE A 306 15.55 -41.68 -43.51
N ILE A 307 15.35 -42.41 -42.41
CA ILE A 307 16.33 -43.41 -41.94
C ILE A 307 16.62 -44.53 -42.98
N PRO A 308 15.64 -45.07 -43.73
CA PRO A 308 15.91 -46.09 -44.76
C PRO A 308 16.71 -45.59 -45.97
N THR A 309 16.83 -44.27 -46.18
CA THR A 309 17.59 -43.68 -47.29
C THR A 309 19.08 -43.46 -46.96
N LEU A 310 19.46 -43.60 -45.69
CA LEU A 310 20.84 -43.46 -45.22
C LEU A 310 21.59 -44.78 -45.34
N SER A 311 22.91 -44.71 -45.58
CA SER A 311 23.78 -45.87 -45.39
C SER A 311 23.78 -46.31 -43.92
N SER A 312 24.07 -47.59 -43.67
CA SER A 312 24.16 -48.13 -42.31
C SER A 312 25.17 -47.38 -41.43
N SER A 313 26.29 -46.92 -42.00
CA SER A 313 27.26 -46.05 -41.33
C SER A 313 26.65 -44.72 -40.90
N ASN A 314 25.92 -44.06 -41.80
CA ASN A 314 25.39 -42.72 -41.58
C ASN A 314 24.21 -42.76 -40.60
N ALA A 315 23.34 -43.76 -40.70
CA ALA A 315 22.28 -44.01 -39.73
C ALA A 315 22.83 -44.29 -38.32
N SER A 316 23.95 -45.01 -38.20
CA SER A 316 24.61 -45.30 -36.91
C SER A 316 25.29 -44.08 -36.31
N VAL A 317 25.95 -43.24 -37.12
CA VAL A 317 26.53 -41.97 -36.66
C VAL A 317 25.43 -40.99 -36.23
N LEU A 318 24.33 -40.92 -36.97
CA LEU A 318 23.20 -40.05 -36.66
C LEU A 318 22.51 -40.44 -35.35
N SER A 319 22.26 -41.74 -35.13
CA SER A 319 21.64 -42.23 -33.88
C SER A 319 22.57 -42.08 -32.68
N THR A 320 23.88 -42.29 -32.85
CA THR A 320 24.88 -42.04 -31.80
C THR A 320 24.97 -40.55 -31.45
N THR A 321 24.92 -39.67 -32.46
CA THR A 321 24.96 -38.21 -32.24
C THR A 321 23.69 -37.73 -31.53
N ALA A 322 22.52 -38.23 -31.93
CA ALA A 322 21.24 -37.90 -31.30
C ALA A 322 21.15 -38.43 -29.86
N SER A 323 21.63 -39.65 -29.58
CA SER A 323 21.62 -40.20 -28.22
C SER A 323 22.58 -39.46 -27.28
N LEU A 324 23.76 -39.05 -27.77
CA LEU A 324 24.69 -38.19 -27.01
C LEU A 324 24.07 -36.82 -26.71
N GLN A 325 23.52 -36.13 -27.73
CA GLN A 325 22.86 -34.83 -27.51
C GLN A 325 21.67 -34.93 -26.56
N TYR A 326 20.85 -35.98 -26.68
CA TYR A 326 19.73 -36.22 -25.76
C TYR A 326 20.23 -36.50 -24.33
N SER A 327 21.28 -37.31 -24.18
CA SER A 327 21.90 -37.60 -22.88
C SER A 327 22.47 -36.35 -22.22
N ASP A 328 23.22 -35.53 -22.97
CA ASP A 328 23.77 -34.26 -22.49
C ASP A 328 22.67 -33.28 -22.11
N GLY A 329 21.62 -33.17 -22.94
CA GLY A 329 20.45 -32.34 -22.68
C GLY A 329 19.68 -32.76 -21.43
N VAL A 330 19.46 -34.06 -21.22
CA VAL A 330 18.84 -34.62 -20.00
C VAL A 330 19.73 -34.41 -18.78
N SER A 331 21.05 -34.57 -18.92
CA SER A 331 22.02 -34.33 -17.85
C SER A 331 22.01 -32.87 -17.39
N GLN A 332 22.10 -31.91 -18.32
CA GLN A 332 22.02 -30.48 -18.03
C GLN A 332 20.66 -30.07 -17.44
N TYR A 333 19.56 -30.60 -17.99
CA TYR A 333 18.22 -30.38 -17.43
C TYR A 333 18.13 -30.83 -15.97
N ASN A 334 18.58 -32.06 -15.67
CA ASN A 334 18.59 -32.59 -14.32
C ASN A 334 19.53 -31.81 -13.39
N GLN A 335 20.68 -31.33 -13.88
CA GLN A 335 21.58 -30.48 -13.11
C GLN A 335 20.91 -29.17 -12.69
N TYR A 336 20.29 -28.44 -13.63
CA TYR A 336 19.59 -27.19 -13.33
C TYR A 336 18.35 -27.42 -12.46
N LYS A 337 17.57 -28.48 -12.72
CA LYS A 337 16.41 -28.86 -11.91
C LYS A 337 16.80 -29.17 -10.47
N ASN A 338 17.87 -29.94 -10.26
CA ASN A 338 18.39 -30.25 -8.92
C ASN A 338 18.91 -28.99 -8.23
N ALA A 339 19.64 -28.11 -8.94
CA ALA A 339 20.10 -26.83 -8.38
C ALA A 339 18.93 -25.92 -7.96
N SER A 340 17.85 -25.88 -8.74
CA SER A 340 16.61 -25.18 -8.40
C SER A 340 15.98 -25.73 -7.12
N TYR A 341 15.80 -27.05 -7.02
CA TYR A 341 15.27 -27.69 -5.81
C TYR A 341 16.17 -27.52 -4.58
N THR A 342 17.49 -27.57 -4.74
CA THR A 342 18.43 -27.29 -3.65
C THR A 342 18.28 -25.85 -3.17
N ALA A 343 18.20 -24.88 -4.08
CA ALA A 343 18.00 -23.47 -3.70
C ALA A 343 16.63 -23.23 -3.04
N ALA A 344 15.55 -23.80 -3.57
CA ALA A 344 14.23 -23.76 -2.94
C ALA A 344 14.24 -24.39 -1.53
N GLY A 345 14.90 -25.53 -1.37
CA GLY A 345 15.09 -26.19 -0.07
C GLY A 345 15.85 -25.31 0.93
N MET A 346 16.92 -24.63 0.49
CA MET A 346 17.65 -23.67 1.34
C MET A 346 16.77 -22.48 1.75
N ALA A 347 15.99 -21.91 0.83
CA ALA A 347 15.05 -20.83 1.16
C ALA A 347 13.99 -21.30 2.18
N LEU A 348 13.43 -22.49 2.01
CA LEU A 348 12.48 -23.09 2.95
C LEU A 348 13.10 -23.37 4.33
N LEU A 349 14.37 -23.81 4.39
CA LEU A 349 15.08 -24.02 5.66
C LEU A 349 15.35 -22.70 6.39
N ILE A 350 15.73 -21.64 5.67
CA ILE A 350 15.92 -20.30 6.27
C ILE A 350 14.58 -19.73 6.74
N TYR A 351 13.50 -19.94 5.98
CA TYR A 351 12.16 -19.51 6.40
C TYR A 351 11.62 -20.32 7.59
N ALA A 352 11.88 -21.63 7.64
CA ALA A 352 11.56 -22.45 8.81
C ALA A 352 12.38 -22.03 10.05
N TYR A 353 13.65 -21.64 9.87
CA TYR A 353 14.47 -21.05 10.92
C TYR A 353 13.93 -19.69 11.38
N HIS A 354 13.48 -18.83 10.46
CA HIS A 354 12.78 -17.57 10.80
C HIS A 354 11.54 -17.83 11.65
N LEU A 355 10.64 -18.71 11.22
CA LEU A 355 9.42 -19.05 11.97
C LEU A 355 9.73 -19.67 13.34
N TRP A 356 10.76 -20.51 13.43
CA TRP A 356 11.24 -21.05 14.71
C TRP A 356 11.81 -19.95 15.61
N ASP A 357 12.56 -18.99 15.05
CA ASP A 357 13.16 -17.89 15.81
C ASP A 357 12.13 -16.91 16.36
N VAL A 358 11.09 -16.60 15.59
CA VAL A 358 9.91 -15.86 16.08
C VAL A 358 9.23 -16.66 17.19
N TYR A 359 8.97 -17.95 16.98
CA TYR A 359 8.31 -18.79 17.98
C TYR A 359 9.11 -18.97 19.28
N ASP A 360 10.45 -18.91 19.23
CA ASP A 360 11.31 -18.97 20.42
C ASP A 360 11.47 -17.60 21.09
N SER A 361 11.46 -16.49 20.31
CA SER A 361 11.70 -15.12 20.80
C SER A 361 10.44 -14.37 21.26
N ASP A 362 9.35 -14.46 20.51
CA ASP A 362 8.15 -13.60 20.63
C ASP A 362 6.99 -14.31 21.32
N SER A 363 7.30 -15.42 21.96
CA SER A 363 6.40 -16.27 22.69
C SER A 363 6.51 -15.86 24.17
N PRO A 364 5.43 -15.38 24.83
CA PRO A 364 5.43 -15.14 26.27
C PRO A 364 4.43 -16.11 26.94
N ASP A 365 4.80 -17.11 27.75
CA ASP A 365 6.05 -17.29 28.51
C ASP A 365 7.18 -18.19 27.94
N GLY A 366 7.12 -18.95 26.84
CA GLY A 366 6.33 -18.94 25.60
C GLY A 366 4.81 -19.15 25.58
N LEU A 367 4.14 -18.39 24.71
CA LEU A 367 2.74 -18.43 24.28
C LEU A 367 1.72 -18.93 25.31
N ALA A 368 1.68 -18.24 26.46
CA ALA A 368 0.46 -18.09 27.24
C ALA A 368 -0.59 -17.40 26.37
N ILE A 369 -1.53 -18.21 25.88
CA ILE A 369 -2.74 -17.74 25.21
C ILE A 369 -3.46 -16.80 26.18
N MET A 370 -3.40 -15.49 25.91
CA MET A 370 -4.16 -14.46 26.63
C MET A 370 -5.64 -14.52 26.25
N ALA A 371 -6.25 -15.69 26.44
CA ALA A 371 -7.65 -15.74 26.82
C ALA A 371 -7.71 -15.26 28.27
N GLU A 372 -7.83 -13.94 28.48
CA GLU A 372 -8.33 -13.44 29.75
C GLU A 372 -9.69 -14.14 29.99
N PRO A 373 -9.85 -14.97 31.04
CA PRO A 373 -11.17 -15.13 31.59
C PRO A 373 -11.52 -13.75 32.15
N ARG A 374 -12.40 -13.01 31.48
CA ARG A 374 -13.00 -11.80 32.07
C ARG A 374 -13.64 -12.20 33.39
N SER A 375 -12.91 -12.04 34.49
CA SER A 375 -13.46 -12.26 35.81
C SER A 375 -14.49 -11.17 36.03
N LEU A 376 -15.76 -11.57 36.06
CA LEU A 376 -16.84 -10.76 36.64
C LEU A 376 -16.69 -10.70 38.16
N THR A 377 -15.50 -10.31 38.62
CA THR A 377 -15.24 -9.85 39.99
C THR A 377 -15.74 -8.42 40.05
N GLY A 378 -17.01 -8.29 40.45
CA GLY A 378 -17.68 -7.00 40.56
C GLY A 378 -16.91 -6.04 41.46
N ASP A 379 -16.76 -4.81 41.00
CA ASP A 379 -16.14 -3.69 41.71
C ASP A 379 -16.91 -3.38 43.01
N PRO A 380 -16.35 -3.62 44.20
CA PRO A 380 -16.94 -3.21 45.47
C PRO A 380 -16.47 -1.79 45.86
N GLY A 381 -16.36 -0.89 44.87
CA GLY A 381 -15.82 0.46 45.00
C GLY A 381 -16.81 1.61 44.73
N ALA A 382 -18.01 1.33 44.22
CA ALA A 382 -19.04 2.35 43.97
C ALA A 382 -19.65 2.88 45.28
N GLN A 383 -19.04 3.94 45.82
CA GLN A 383 -19.45 4.60 47.05
C GLN A 383 -20.86 5.21 46.93
N PHE A 384 -21.87 4.57 47.55
CA PHE A 384 -23.18 5.18 47.75
C PHE A 384 -23.10 6.30 48.77
N ALA A 385 -23.00 7.54 48.29
CA ALA A 385 -23.11 8.73 49.13
C ALA A 385 -24.57 9.04 49.48
N SER A 386 -24.83 9.12 50.79
CA SER A 386 -25.96 9.80 51.45
C SER A 386 -27.40 9.45 51.04
N LEU A 387 -28.14 8.87 51.99
CA LEU A 387 -29.27 9.58 52.62
C LEU A 387 -29.67 8.88 53.93
N SER A 388 -29.02 9.27 55.03
CA SER A 388 -29.35 8.77 56.37
C SER A 388 -30.46 9.61 57.03
N GLY A 389 -31.58 8.97 57.31
CA GLY A 389 -32.44 9.09 58.50
C GLY A 389 -32.68 10.46 59.17
N GLY A 390 -33.96 10.81 59.33
CA GLY A 390 -34.37 11.88 60.23
C GLY A 390 -35.88 12.07 60.32
N ASN A 391 -36.50 11.46 61.33
CA ASN A 391 -37.81 11.76 61.94
C ASN A 391 -39.05 10.95 61.49
N SER A 392 -39.48 10.08 62.40
CA SER A 392 -40.92 9.85 62.64
C SER A 392 -41.55 11.13 63.24
N PRO A 393 -42.87 11.33 63.07
CA PRO A 393 -43.72 10.99 64.22
C PRO A 393 -45.02 10.27 63.89
N SER A 394 -45.60 9.77 64.97
CA SER A 394 -46.89 9.13 65.15
C SER A 394 -48.13 9.88 64.62
N ALA A 395 -48.98 9.12 63.93
CA ALA A 395 -50.40 8.86 64.26
C ALA A 395 -51.48 9.98 64.21
N PHE A 396 -52.72 9.48 64.01
CA PHE A 396 -54.04 10.10 64.19
C PHE A 396 -54.55 11.17 63.18
N SER A 397 -55.35 10.65 62.23
CA SER A 397 -56.79 10.95 62.09
C SER A 397 -57.26 12.32 61.52
N PRO A 398 -58.56 12.45 61.14
CA PRO A 398 -58.91 13.11 59.88
C PRO A 398 -59.81 14.35 60.03
N GLU A 399 -60.21 14.90 58.87
CA GLU A 399 -61.19 15.99 58.66
C GLU A 399 -60.67 17.35 59.17
N ILE A 400 -60.86 18.47 58.46
CA ILE A 400 -61.96 18.90 57.57
C ILE A 400 -61.42 19.46 56.25
#